data_AF-A0A446CHG9-F1
#
_entry.id   AF-A0A446CHG9-F1
#
_cell.length_a   1.000
_cell.length_b   1.000
_cell.length_c   1.000
_cell.angle_alpha   90.00
_cell.angle_beta   90.00
_cell.angle_gamma   90.00
#
_symmetry.space_group_name_H-M   'P 1'
#
loop_
_entity.id
_entity.type
_entity.pdbx_description
1 polymer ?
#
loop_
_entity_poly.entity_id
_entity_poly.type
_entity_poly.pdbx_seq_one_letter_code
_entity_poly.pdbx_strand_id
1 'polypeptide(L)'
;MPDVKEILAQSVTKLLETRQDISRLNLSKLMGVADGTLGRIKYGSGNPNVETVQQIARFFKFEAWQLLVSGFDPLKPPALDTSSSSSSVGTAQPPVTDLRSDEQELLSIFRILNEPERTYLMLNARGYSAAYSATQDGPDIKSKRGAA
;
A
#
# COMPACT_ATOMS: atom_id res chain seq x y z
N MET A 1 14.87 7.72 -17.97
CA MET A 1 13.90 7.69 -16.85
C MET A 1 13.76 9.12 -16.36
N PRO A 2 12.55 9.72 -16.33
CA PRO A 2 12.36 11.07 -15.80
C PRO A 2 12.78 11.12 -14.33
N ASP A 3 13.43 12.20 -13.91
CA ASP A 3 13.88 12.38 -12.53
C ASP A 3 12.65 12.64 -11.62
N VAL A 4 12.67 12.15 -10.37
CA VAL A 4 11.56 12.30 -9.42
C VAL A 4 11.19 13.78 -9.23
N LYS A 5 12.20 14.66 -9.23
CA LYS A 5 12.01 16.11 -9.15
C LYS A 5 11.24 16.67 -10.35
N GLU A 6 11.42 16.10 -11.53
CA GLU A 6 10.72 16.50 -12.76
C GLU A 6 9.29 16.00 -12.75
N ILE A 7 9.07 14.75 -12.30
CA ILE A 7 7.72 14.19 -12.13
C ILE A 7 6.93 15.07 -11.17
N LEU A 8 7.49 15.39 -10.01
CA LEU A 8 6.84 16.22 -9.02
C LEU A 8 6.59 17.64 -9.54
N ALA A 9 7.55 18.24 -10.24
CA ALA A 9 7.39 19.56 -10.85
C ALA A 9 6.22 19.59 -11.85
N GLN A 10 6.11 18.56 -12.69
CA GLN A 10 5.01 18.42 -13.66
C GLN A 10 3.67 18.24 -12.95
N SER A 11 3.59 17.35 -11.96
CA SER A 11 2.37 17.10 -11.18
C SER A 11 1.87 18.35 -10.46
N VAL A 12 2.77 19.07 -9.79
CA VAL A 12 2.43 20.32 -9.09
C VAL A 12 2.04 21.41 -10.08
N THR A 13 2.69 21.51 -11.24
CA THR A 13 2.30 22.47 -12.28
C THR A 13 0.86 22.23 -12.75
N LYS A 14 0.51 20.97 -13.05
CA LYS A 14 -0.87 20.60 -13.43
C LYS A 14 -1.87 20.92 -12.34
N LEU A 15 -1.54 20.70 -11.07
CA LEU A 15 -2.42 21.08 -9.95
C LEU A 15 -2.63 22.58 -9.87
N LEU A 16 -1.57 23.38 -10.02
CA LEU A 16 -1.68 24.85 -10.00
C LEU A 16 -2.50 25.37 -11.19
N GLU A 17 -2.44 24.72 -12.35
CA GLU A 17 -3.26 25.06 -13.52
C GLU A 17 -4.76 24.82 -13.30
N THR A 18 -5.15 23.97 -12.35
CA THR A 18 -6.58 23.80 -11.98
C THR A 18 -7.15 25.00 -11.23
N ARG A 19 -6.29 25.86 -10.66
CA ARG A 19 -6.68 27.05 -9.88
C ARG A 19 -5.95 28.30 -10.34
N GLN A 20 -6.12 28.65 -11.62
CA GLN A 20 -5.60 29.91 -12.19
C GLN A 20 -6.30 31.16 -11.63
N ASP A 21 -7.42 30.98 -10.91
CA ASP A 21 -8.17 32.02 -10.22
C ASP A 21 -7.43 32.61 -9.02
N ILE A 22 -6.44 31.90 -8.46
CA ILE A 22 -5.71 32.32 -7.26
C ILE A 22 -4.22 32.49 -7.58
N SER A 23 -3.62 33.59 -7.13
CA SER A 23 -2.18 33.79 -7.27
C SER A 23 -1.38 32.73 -6.51
N ARG A 24 -0.22 32.36 -7.04
CA ARG A 24 0.68 31.37 -6.40
C ARG A 24 1.00 31.72 -4.95
N LEU A 25 1.25 33.00 -4.66
CA LEU A 25 1.53 33.50 -3.31
C LEU A 25 0.36 33.27 -2.34
N ASN A 26 -0.87 33.44 -2.81
CA ASN A 26 -2.05 33.18 -1.98
C ASN A 26 -2.28 31.67 -1.81
N LEU A 27 -2.08 30.89 -2.86
CA LEU A 27 -2.13 29.41 -2.77
C LEU A 27 -1.09 28.88 -1.78
N SER A 28 0.14 29.40 -1.79
CA SER A 28 1.18 28.95 -0.87
C SER A 28 0.77 29.19 0.59
N LYS A 29 0.17 30.36 0.89
CA LYS A 29 -0.37 30.67 2.22
C LYS A 29 -1.50 29.73 2.61
N LEU A 30 -2.44 29.47 1.71
CA LEU A 30 -3.58 28.57 1.96
C LEU A 30 -3.13 27.11 2.18
N MET A 31 -2.07 26.68 1.50
CA MET A 31 -1.47 25.35 1.66
C MET A 31 -0.60 25.21 2.91
N GLY A 32 -0.21 26.33 3.53
CA GLY A 32 0.78 26.34 4.62
C GLY A 32 2.21 26.05 4.14
N VAL A 33 2.52 26.33 2.87
CA VAL A 33 3.84 26.12 2.25
C VAL A 33 4.47 27.46 1.90
N ALA A 34 5.78 27.62 2.15
CA ALA A 34 6.49 28.83 1.75
C ALA A 34 6.49 29.00 0.22
N ASP A 35 6.20 30.21 -0.28
CA ASP A 35 6.12 30.49 -1.73
C ASP A 35 7.43 30.13 -2.46
N GLY A 36 8.58 30.39 -1.81
CA GLY A 36 9.89 30.00 -2.35
C GLY A 36 10.06 28.48 -2.49
N THR A 37 9.52 27.69 -1.57
CA THR A 37 9.51 26.22 -1.65
C THR A 37 8.62 25.76 -2.78
N LEU A 38 7.39 26.29 -2.86
CA LEU A 38 6.46 25.97 -3.94
C LEU A 38 7.04 26.33 -5.33
N GLY A 39 7.75 27.45 -5.44
CA GLY A 39 8.47 27.84 -6.65
C GLY A 39 9.59 26.86 -7.02
N ARG A 40 10.43 26.46 -6.06
CA ARG A 40 11.52 25.48 -6.30
C ARG A 40 10.99 24.13 -6.77
N ILE A 41 9.85 23.69 -6.22
CA ILE A 41 9.18 22.45 -6.65
C ILE A 41 8.66 22.60 -8.08
N LYS A 42 7.94 23.68 -8.39
CA LYS A 42 7.40 23.94 -9.74
C LYS A 42 8.50 23.93 -10.82
N TYR A 43 9.69 24.43 -10.51
CA TYR A 43 10.80 24.49 -11.46
C TYR A 43 11.79 23.31 -11.35
N GLY A 44 11.48 22.27 -10.56
CA GLY A 44 12.31 21.06 -10.43
C GLY A 44 13.72 21.30 -9.84
N SER A 45 13.93 22.41 -9.15
CA SER A 45 15.25 22.85 -8.65
C SER A 45 15.46 22.60 -7.15
N GLY A 46 14.51 21.94 -6.47
CA GLY A 46 14.59 21.65 -5.03
C GLY A 46 14.28 20.20 -4.69
N ASN A 47 14.73 19.76 -3.53
CA ASN A 47 14.36 18.49 -2.92
C ASN A 47 13.36 18.75 -1.78
N PRO A 48 12.04 18.81 -2.07
CA PRO A 48 11.05 19.05 -1.04
C PRO A 48 10.94 17.87 -0.08
N ASN A 49 10.68 18.16 1.20
CA ASN A 49 10.42 17.10 2.17
C ASN A 49 9.03 16.49 1.95
N VAL A 50 8.84 15.25 2.42
CA VAL A 50 7.60 14.49 2.27
C VAL A 50 6.40 15.25 2.86
N GLU A 51 6.59 15.96 3.97
CA GLU A 51 5.54 16.76 4.60
C GLU A 51 5.07 17.90 3.68
N THR A 52 5.98 18.53 2.95
CA THR A 52 5.61 19.57 1.97
C THR A 52 4.82 18.99 0.81
N VAL A 53 5.24 17.83 0.29
CA VAL A 53 4.50 17.13 -0.77
C VAL A 53 3.10 16.74 -0.26
N GLN A 54 3.00 16.26 0.98
CA GLN A 54 1.74 15.90 1.61
C GLN A 54 0.81 17.09 1.85
N GLN A 55 1.34 18.24 2.26
CA GLN A 55 0.56 19.48 2.42
C GLN A 55 -0.05 19.94 1.10
N ILE A 56 0.75 19.94 0.03
CA ILE A 56 0.28 20.29 -1.32
C ILE A 56 -0.80 19.29 -1.76
N ALA A 57 -0.53 17.99 -1.66
CA ALA A 57 -1.46 16.95 -2.07
C ALA A 57 -2.81 17.06 -1.34
N ARG A 58 -2.79 17.19 -0.01
CA ARG A 58 -4.00 17.31 0.82
C ARG A 58 -4.83 18.53 0.49
N PHE A 59 -4.20 19.66 0.21
CA PHE A 59 -4.93 20.87 -0.19
C PHE A 59 -5.75 20.64 -1.47
N PHE A 60 -5.19 19.90 -2.43
CA PHE A 60 -5.88 19.51 -3.66
C PHE A 60 -6.70 18.22 -3.53
N LYS A 61 -6.84 17.65 -2.32
CA LYS A 61 -7.55 16.39 -2.03
C LYS A 61 -6.96 15.15 -2.74
N PHE A 62 -5.64 15.14 -2.90
CA PHE A 62 -4.88 13.99 -3.39
C PHE A 62 -3.97 13.42 -2.31
N GLU A 63 -3.50 12.21 -2.54
CA GLU A 63 -2.46 11.56 -1.73
C GLU A 63 -1.07 11.91 -2.25
N ALA A 64 -0.09 12.00 -1.34
CA ALA A 64 1.27 12.41 -1.68
C ALA A 64 1.93 11.52 -2.76
N TRP A 65 1.67 10.21 -2.73
CA TRP A 65 2.22 9.25 -3.68
C TRP A 65 1.68 9.47 -5.10
N GLN A 66 0.46 9.97 -5.27
CA GLN A 66 -0.14 10.21 -6.59
C GLN A 66 0.63 11.27 -7.37
N LEU A 67 1.20 12.26 -6.68
CA LEU A 67 2.01 13.32 -7.29
C LEU A 67 3.38 12.81 -7.77
N LEU A 68 3.81 11.64 -7.31
CA LEU A 68 5.08 11.01 -7.67
C LEU A 68 4.94 10.02 -8.84
N VAL A 69 3.73 9.88 -9.41
CA VAL A 69 3.48 9.03 -10.58
C VAL A 69 3.73 9.82 -11.85
N SER A 70 4.54 9.27 -12.75
CA SER A 70 4.78 9.86 -14.06
C SER A 70 3.48 9.98 -14.86
N GLY A 71 3.22 11.16 -15.43
CA GLY A 71 2.02 11.38 -16.23
C GLY A 71 0.75 11.64 -15.41
N PHE A 72 0.86 11.98 -14.12
CA PHE A 72 -0.25 12.38 -13.26
C PHE A 72 -1.24 13.32 -13.97
N ASP A 73 -2.53 13.03 -13.88
CA ASP A 73 -3.63 13.84 -14.40
C ASP A 73 -4.63 14.12 -13.25
N PRO A 74 -4.88 15.39 -12.89
CA PRO A 74 -5.86 15.75 -11.88
C PRO A 74 -7.28 15.24 -12.17
N LEU A 75 -7.65 15.06 -13.45
CA LEU A 75 -8.98 14.60 -13.84
C LEU A 75 -9.12 13.07 -13.80
N LYS A 76 -8.01 12.35 -13.88
CA LYS A 76 -7.95 10.88 -13.83
C LYS A 76 -6.83 10.47 -12.88
N PRO A 77 -7.03 10.66 -11.56
CA PRO A 77 -5.97 10.40 -10.60
C PRO A 77 -5.59 8.91 -10.57
N PRO A 78 -4.30 8.60 -10.37
CA PRO A 78 -3.86 7.24 -10.12
C PRO A 78 -4.60 6.67 -8.90
N ALA A 79 -5.30 5.56 -9.05
CA ALA A 79 -5.93 4.86 -7.94
C ALA A 79 -5.08 3.66 -7.54
N LEU A 80 -5.00 3.38 -6.24
CA LEU A 80 -4.53 2.07 -5.78
C LEU A 80 -5.68 1.10 -6.00
N ASP A 81 -5.43 -0.01 -6.68
CA ASP A 81 -6.37 -1.12 -6.75
C ASP A 81 -6.53 -1.71 -5.35
N THR A 82 -7.52 -1.22 -4.60
CA THR A 82 -7.85 -1.74 -3.27
C THR A 82 -8.41 -3.16 -3.33
N SER A 83 -8.70 -3.67 -4.52
CA SER A 83 -9.04 -5.06 -4.80
C SER A 83 -7.85 -6.03 -4.60
N SER A 84 -6.62 -5.51 -4.54
CA SER A 84 -5.40 -6.31 -4.35
C SER A 84 -4.85 -6.30 -2.91
N SER A 85 -5.56 -5.68 -1.97
CA SER A 85 -5.15 -5.56 -0.55
C SER A 85 -5.37 -6.84 0.27
N SER A 86 -5.12 -8.00 -0.32
CA SER A 86 -4.88 -9.24 0.42
C SER A 86 -3.62 -9.91 -0.13
N SER A 87 -2.48 -9.23 -0.10
CA SER A 87 -1.19 -9.84 -0.42
C SER A 87 -0.04 -9.14 0.32
N SER A 88 0.52 -9.91 1.28
CA SER A 88 1.88 -9.88 1.81
C SER A 88 2.39 -8.67 2.64
N VAL A 89 2.25 -8.79 3.96
CA VAL A 89 3.37 -8.47 4.87
C VAL A 89 4.32 -9.66 4.84
N GLY A 90 5.60 -9.37 4.58
CA GLY A 90 6.64 -10.37 4.39
C GLY A 90 7.06 -11.09 5.67
N THR A 91 6.98 -12.41 5.61
CA THR A 91 8.01 -13.33 6.10
C THR A 91 8.11 -14.46 5.08
N ALA A 92 9.22 -14.49 4.34
CA ALA A 92 9.70 -15.57 3.47
C ALA A 92 8.64 -16.58 2.98
N GLN A 93 7.93 -16.29 1.89
CA GLN A 93 7.10 -17.29 1.20
C GLN A 93 7.22 -17.12 -0.33
N PRO A 94 7.33 -18.22 -1.11
CA PRO A 94 7.53 -18.18 -2.56
C PRO A 94 6.32 -17.54 -3.29
N PRO A 95 6.46 -17.15 -4.58
CA PRO A 95 5.44 -16.41 -5.32
C PRO A 95 4.10 -17.14 -5.28
N VAL A 96 3.07 -16.48 -4.72
CA VAL A 96 1.72 -17.04 -4.61
C VAL A 96 1.06 -17.06 -5.99
N THR A 97 1.03 -18.26 -6.54
CA THR A 97 0.15 -18.68 -7.62
C THR A 97 -1.30 -18.35 -7.28
N ASP A 98 -2.05 -17.97 -8.31
CA ASP A 98 -3.52 -17.92 -8.37
C ASP A 98 -4.19 -18.85 -7.33
N LEU A 99 -5.07 -18.30 -6.49
CA LEU A 99 -5.78 -19.06 -5.45
C LEU A 99 -6.51 -20.24 -6.10
N ARG A 100 -6.37 -21.43 -5.53
CA ARG A 100 -7.02 -22.64 -6.04
C ARG A 100 -8.54 -22.50 -5.88
N SER A 101 -9.32 -23.21 -6.71
CA SER A 101 -10.78 -23.06 -6.75
C SER A 101 -11.46 -23.30 -5.40
N ASP A 102 -10.94 -24.23 -4.60
CA ASP A 102 -11.38 -24.54 -3.24
C ASP A 102 -11.07 -23.42 -2.24
N GLU A 103 -9.91 -22.77 -2.39
CA GLU A 103 -9.54 -21.61 -1.57
C GLU A 103 -10.44 -20.40 -1.86
N GLN A 104 -10.79 -20.18 -3.13
CA GLN A 104 -11.73 -19.14 -3.54
C GLN A 104 -13.15 -19.39 -3.03
N GLU A 105 -13.60 -20.64 -3.02
CA GLU A 105 -14.90 -21.04 -2.48
C GLU A 105 -14.97 -20.79 -0.96
N LEU A 106 -13.93 -21.17 -0.21
CA LEU A 106 -13.85 -20.92 1.23
C LEU A 106 -13.90 -19.42 1.57
N LEU A 107 -13.23 -18.58 0.78
CA LEU A 107 -13.26 -17.13 0.97
C LEU A 107 -14.65 -16.54 0.71
N SER A 108 -15.33 -17.04 -0.31
CA SER A 108 -16.71 -16.65 -0.62
C SER A 108 -17.65 -16.96 0.55
N ILE A 109 -17.57 -18.17 1.10
CA ILE A 109 -18.37 -18.60 2.26
C ILE A 109 -18.03 -17.75 3.49
N PHE A 110 -16.74 -17.53 3.77
CA PHE A 110 -16.28 -16.76 4.92
C PHE A 110 -16.81 -15.32 4.93
N ARG A 111 -16.89 -14.68 3.75
CA ARG A 111 -17.42 -13.32 3.62
C ARG A 111 -18.91 -13.22 3.91
N ILE A 112 -19.68 -14.28 3.68
CA ILE A 112 -21.13 -14.31 3.89
C ILE A 112 -21.49 -14.57 5.36
N LEU A 113 -20.65 -15.33 6.08
CA LEU A 113 -20.88 -15.70 7.48
C LEU A 113 -20.93 -14.49 8.42
N ASN A 114 -21.69 -14.61 9.50
CA ASN A 114 -21.75 -13.62 10.57
C ASN A 114 -20.55 -13.76 11.52
N GLU A 115 -20.27 -12.71 12.27
CA GLU A 115 -19.11 -12.65 13.17
C GLU A 115 -18.94 -13.81 14.17
N PRO A 116 -19.99 -14.33 14.84
CA PRO A 116 -19.82 -15.49 15.73
C PRO A 116 -19.41 -16.76 14.96
N GLU A 117 -19.91 -16.95 13.75
CA GLU A 117 -19.62 -18.13 12.93
C GLU A 117 -18.20 -18.06 12.37
N ARG A 118 -17.75 -16.88 11.92
CA ARG A 118 -16.36 -16.64 11.53
C ARG A 118 -15.40 -16.90 12.68
N THR A 119 -15.74 -16.44 13.88
CA THR A 119 -14.92 -16.64 15.09
C THR A 119 -14.78 -18.13 15.40
N TYR A 120 -15.87 -18.89 15.31
CA TYR A 120 -15.86 -20.33 15.51
C TYR A 120 -15.00 -21.06 14.47
N LEU A 121 -15.12 -20.68 13.20
CA LEU A 121 -14.37 -21.26 12.09
C LEU A 121 -12.86 -21.00 12.24
N MET A 122 -12.48 -19.78 12.64
CA MET A 122 -11.10 -19.41 12.92
C MET A 122 -10.51 -20.16 14.11
N LEU A 123 -11.29 -20.36 15.19
CA LEU A 123 -10.84 -21.11 16.36
C LEU A 123 -10.56 -22.57 16.00
N ASN A 124 -11.45 -23.21 15.24
CA ASN A 124 -11.27 -24.58 14.79
C ASN A 124 -10.08 -24.72 13.83
N ALA A 125 -9.95 -23.81 12.84
CA ALA A 125 -8.84 -23.82 11.90
C ALA A 125 -7.47 -23.72 12.62
N ARG A 126 -7.38 -22.87 13.65
CA ARG A 126 -6.20 -22.78 14.52
C ARG A 126 -5.93 -24.09 15.27
N GLY A 127 -6.97 -24.72 15.81
CA GLY A 127 -6.87 -26.02 16.47
C GLY A 127 -6.30 -27.11 15.55
N TYR A 128 -6.83 -27.22 14.33
CA TYR A 128 -6.35 -28.18 13.34
C TYR A 128 -4.91 -27.87 12.87
N SER A 129 -4.57 -26.61 12.65
CA SER A 129 -3.20 -26.20 12.30
C SER A 129 -2.19 -26.54 13.40
N ALA A 130 -2.55 -26.31 14.66
CA ALA A 130 -1.70 -26.64 15.81
C ALA A 130 -1.53 -28.17 15.96
N ALA A 131 -2.61 -28.96 15.81
CA ALA A 131 -2.57 -30.41 15.87
C ALA A 131 -1.77 -31.03 14.70
N TYR A 132 -1.89 -30.48 13.50
CA TYR A 132 -1.11 -30.91 12.33
C TYR A 132 0.39 -30.62 12.52
N SER A 133 0.73 -29.44 13.07
CA SER A 133 2.12 -29.09 13.37
C SER A 133 2.70 -30.01 14.46
N ALA A 134 1.92 -30.36 15.48
CA ALA A 134 2.35 -31.25 16.56
C ALA A 134 2.54 -32.72 16.13
N THR A 135 1.84 -33.16 15.07
CA THR A 135 1.94 -34.55 14.56
C THR A 135 3.08 -34.76 13.58
N GLN A 136 3.62 -33.69 12.98
CA GLN A 136 4.88 -33.77 12.23
C GLN A 136 6.13 -33.79 13.14
N ASP A 137 5.96 -33.51 14.44
CA ASP A 137 7.07 -33.29 15.38
C ASP A 137 7.16 -34.36 16.49
N GLY A 138 6.91 -35.64 16.17
CA GLY A 138 7.10 -36.71 17.15
C GLY A 138 7.30 -38.11 16.58
N PRO A 139 7.83 -39.05 17.39
CA PRO A 139 9.04 -38.98 18.23
C PRO A 139 10.24 -39.61 17.49
N ASP A 140 11.43 -39.07 17.69
CA ASP A 140 12.70 -39.69 17.26
C ASP A 140 12.83 -41.07 17.91
N ILE A 141 12.59 -42.12 17.13
CA ILE A 141 12.64 -43.51 17.58
C ILE A 141 14.11 -43.81 17.90
N LYS A 142 14.48 -43.70 19.18
CA LYS A 142 15.79 -44.14 19.71
C LYS A 142 16.10 -45.54 19.19
N SER A 143 16.96 -45.56 18.16
CA SER A 143 17.43 -46.77 17.51
C SER A 143 18.31 -47.55 18.47
N LYS A 144 17.80 -48.70 18.90
CA LYS A 144 18.51 -49.72 19.65
C LYS A 144 19.41 -50.51 18.68
N ARG A 145 20.71 -50.19 18.63
CA ARG A 145 21.84 -51.08 18.22
C ARG A 145 23.06 -50.56 19.00
N GLY A 146 23.78 -51.32 19.82
CA GLY A 146 24.29 -52.68 19.61
C GLY A 146 25.66 -52.58 18.93
N ALA A 147 26.70 -53.13 19.56
CA ALA A 147 28.15 -53.10 19.26
C ALA A 147 28.91 -51.91 19.89
N ALA A 148 29.98 -52.10 20.66
CA ALA A 148 30.90 -53.23 20.80
C ALA A 148 31.30 -53.46 22.27
#